data_AF-A0A377KB09-F1
#
_entry.id   AF-A0A377KB09-F1
#
_cell.length_a   1.000
_cell.length_b   1.000
_cell.length_c   1.000
_cell.angle_alpha   90.00
_cell.angle_beta   90.00
_cell.angle_gamma   90.00
#
_symmetry.space_group_name_H-M   'P 1'
#
loop_
_entity.id
_entity.type
_entity.pdbx_description
1 polymer ?
#
loop_
_entity_poly.entity_id
_entity_poly.type
_entity_poly.pdbx_seq_one_letter_code
_entity_poly.pdbx_strand_id
1 'polypeptide(L)' 'MAKLTLQEQLLKAGLVTSKKAAKVERTAKKSRVQAVKLGRR' A
#
# COMPACT_ATOMS: atom_id res chain seq x y z
N MET A 1 -20.87 3.08 5.62
CA MET A 1 -19.57 3.57 6.12
C MET A 1 -18.48 2.69 5.53
N ALA A 2 -17.74 3.15 4.53
CA ALA A 2 -16.57 2.43 4.07
C ALA A 2 -15.54 2.40 5.21
N LYS A 3 -15.17 1.21 5.67
CA LYS A 3 -14.22 1.03 6.76
C LYS A 3 -12.84 1.51 6.27
N LEU A 4 -12.29 2.54 6.90
CA LEU A 4 -10.95 3.03 6.57
C LEU A 4 -9.94 1.90 6.76
N THR A 5 -9.01 1.78 5.82
CA THR A 5 -7.89 0.88 5.95
C THR A 5 -6.97 1.35 7.08
N LEU A 6 -6.23 0.43 7.70
CA LEU A 6 -5.30 0.77 8.80
C LEU A 6 -4.31 1.88 8.38
N GLN A 7 -3.85 1.87 7.12
CA GLN A 7 -2.98 2.93 6.60
C GLN A 7 -3.68 4.30 6.54
N GLU A 8 -4.93 4.37 6.07
CA GLU A 8 -5.70 5.62 6.02
C GLU A 8 -6.01 6.14 7.43
N GLN A 9 -6.29 5.24 8.38
CA GLN A 9 -6.47 5.60 9.78
C GLN A 9 -5.20 6.21 10.38
N LEU A 10 -4.05 5.57 10.16
CA LEU A 10 -2.77 6.03 10.66
C LEU A 10 -2.29 7.33 9.98
N LEU A 11 -2.59 7.51 8.69
CA LEU A 11 -2.35 8.77 7.97
C LEU A 11 -3.20 9.90 8.54
N LYS A 12 -4.49 9.65 8.76
CA LYS A 12 -5.41 10.63 9.33
C LYS A 12 -5.03 11.00 10.77
N ALA A 13 -4.48 10.04 11.53
CA ALA A 13 -3.96 10.26 12.88
C ALA A 13 -2.56 10.93 12.92
N GLY A 14 -1.94 11.22 11.77
CA GLY A 14 -0.61 11.83 11.70
C GLY A 14 0.54 10.91 12.11
N LEU A 15 0.26 9.62 12.34
CA LEU A 15 1.26 8.61 12.75
C LEU A 15 2.09 8.10 11.57
N VAL A 16 1.64 8.36 10.34
CA VAL A 16 2.35 8.02 9.10
C VAL A 16 2.32 9.22 8.17
N THR A 17 3.43 9.48 7.48
CA THR A 17 3.50 10.54 6.48
C THR A 17 2.98 10.06 5.12
N SER A 18 2.39 10.97 4.35
CA SER A 18 1.97 10.71 2.96
C SER A 18 3.10 10.10 2.11
N LYS A 19 4.35 10.55 2.32
CA LYS A 19 5.55 10.00 1.68
C LYS A 19 5.78 8.52 2.03
N LYS A 20 5.59 8.13 3.30
CA LYS A 20 5.71 6.72 3.73
C LYS A 20 4.59 5.86 3.15
N ALA A 21 3.34 6.33 3.18
CA ALA A 21 2.21 5.59 2.61
C ALA A 21 2.37 5.37 1.10
N ALA A 22 2.77 6.41 0.36
CA ALA A 22 3.04 6.31 -1.08
C ALA A 22 4.17 5.31 -1.40
N LYS A 23 5.19 5.20 -0.54
CA LYS A 23 6.25 4.20 -0.70
C LYS A 23 5.72 2.79 -0.50
N VAL A 24 4.93 2.55 0.57
CA VAL A 24 4.32 1.25 0.87
C VAL A 24 3.43 0.78 -0.27
N GLU A 25 2.57 1.67 -0.79
CA GLU A 25 1.68 1.36 -1.92
C GLU A 25 2.46 0.99 -3.19
N ARG A 26 3.55 1.71 -3.50
CA ARG A 26 4.43 1.40 -4.64
C ARG A 26 5.09 0.03 -4.49
N THR A 27 5.61 -0.31 -3.30
CA THR A 27 6.19 -1.64 -3.04
C THR A 27 5.15 -2.75 -3.12
N ALA A 28 3.94 -2.52 -2.59
CA ALA A 28 2.85 -3.49 -2.66
C ALA A 28 2.44 -3.77 -4.12
N LYS A 29 2.32 -2.73 -4.96
CA LYS A 29 2.04 -2.90 -6.40
C LYS A 29 3.15 -3.67 -7.12
N LYS A 30 4.42 -3.38 -6.81
CA LYS A 30 5.57 -4.04 -7.46
C LYS A 30 5.65 -5.54 -7.13
N SER A 31 5.42 -5.89 -5.86
CA SER A 31 5.33 -7.30 -5.42
C SER A 31 4.20 -8.03 -6.14
N ARG A 32 3.01 -7.42 -6.24
CA ARG A 32 1.86 -8.00 -6.96
C ARG A 32 2.17 -8.23 -8.45
N VAL A 33 2.77 -7.25 -9.13
CA VAL A 33 3.15 -7.39 -10.54
C VAL A 33 4.20 -8.48 -10.72
N GLN A 34 5.17 -8.60 -9.80
CA GLN A 34 6.17 -9.66 -9.85
C GLN A 34 5.54 -11.04 -9.69
N ALA A 35 4.63 -11.23 -8.73
CA ALA A 35 3.90 -12.48 -8.56
C ALA A 35 3.09 -12.86 -9.81
N VAL A 36 2.42 -11.89 -10.44
CA VAL A 36 1.66 -12.10 -11.69
C VAL A 36 2.58 -12.42 -12.87
N LYS A 37 3.77 -11.81 -12.94
CA LYS A 37 4.75 -12.08 -14.00
C LYS A 37 5.43 -13.44 -13.83
N LEU A 38 5.66 -13.87 -12.60
CA LEU A 38 6.29 -15.16 -12.29
C LEU A 38 5.35 -16.33 -12.59
N GLY A 39 4.04 -16.19 -12.32
CA GLY A 39 3.04 -17.22 -12.62
C GLY A 39 2.66 -17.33 -14.11
N ARG A 40 3.28 -16.55 -15.00
CA ARG A 40 3.08 -16.57 -16.46
C ARG A 40 4.34 -16.99 -17.23
N ARG A 41 5.35 -17.53 -16.53
CA ARG A 41 6.57 -18.09 -17.13
C ARG A 41 6.56 -19.60 -17.03
#